data_AF-A0A6A4GGS6-F1
#
_entry.id   AF-A0A6A4GGS6-F1
#
_cell.length_a   1.000
_cell.length_b   1.000
_cell.length_c   1.000
_cell.angle_alpha   90.00
_cell.angle_beta   90.00
_cell.angle_gamma   90.00
#
_symmetry.space_group_name_H-M   'P 1'
#
loop_
_entity.id
_entity.type
_entity.pdbx_description
1 polymer ?
#
loop_
_entity_poly.entity_id
_entity_poly.type
_entity_poly.pdbx_seq_one_letter_code
_entity_poly.pdbx_strand_id
1 'polypeptide(L)' 'MILYLPPYSPDMNPIEESFSTWKAYLCRYGVRISAANDPVHVLLDSCGCVTADMAVGWFRNAGYIVDQ' A
#
# COMPACT_ATOMS: atom_id res chain seq x y z
N MET A 1 20.30 -2.16 -7.67
CA MET A 1 19.98 -1.12 -8.66
C MET A 1 19.21 -0.03 -7.94
N ILE A 2 19.54 1.25 -8.17
CA ILE A 2 18.84 2.41 -7.56
C ILE A 2 18.11 3.12 -8.70
N LEU A 3 16.82 3.41 -8.50
CA LEU A 3 16.02 4.22 -9.43
C LEU A 3 15.78 5.58 -8.77
N TYR A 4 16.18 6.65 -9.45
CA TYR A 4 15.98 8.02 -8.95
C TYR A 4 14.59 8.52 -9.35
N LEU A 5 13.90 9.13 -8.40
CA LEU A 5 12.61 9.79 -8.63
C LEU A 5 12.82 11.31 -8.76
N PRO A 6 12.12 11.99 -9.68
CA PRO A 6 12.10 13.44 -9.67
C PRO A 6 11.49 13.97 -8.35
N PRO A 7 11.91 15.17 -7.89
CA PRO A 7 11.32 15.79 -6.71
C PRO A 7 9.80 15.89 -6.83
N TYR A 8 9.09 15.67 -5.71
CA TYR A 8 7.63 15.80 -5.62
C TYR A 8 6.83 15.00 -6.66
N SER A 9 7.31 13.81 -7.04
CA SER A 9 6.63 12.90 -7.98
C SER A 9 6.02 11.69 -7.26
N PRO A 10 5.03 11.88 -6.36
CA PRO A 10 4.42 10.77 -5.63
C PRO A 10 3.70 9.79 -6.57
N ASP A 11 3.21 10.26 -7.72
CA ASP A 11 2.54 9.43 -8.73
C ASP A 11 3.48 8.37 -9.34
N MET A 12 4.80 8.58 -9.22
CA MET A 12 5.81 7.62 -9.68
C MET A 12 6.26 6.66 -8.56
N ASN A 13 5.65 6.72 -7.36
CA ASN A 13 6.02 5.87 -6.23
C ASN A 13 4.86 4.93 -5.85
N PRO A 14 4.89 3.65 -6.25
CA PRO A 14 3.78 2.71 -6.03
C PRO A 14 3.50 2.46 -4.53
N ILE A 15 4.44 2.82 -3.65
CA ILE A 15 4.21 2.74 -2.21
C ILE A 15 3.08 3.67 -1.75
N GLU A 16 2.85 4.79 -2.43
CA GLU A 16 1.80 5.76 -2.07
C GLU A 16 0.41 5.14 -2.18
N GLU A 17 0.13 4.40 -3.26
CA GLU A 17 -1.12 3.69 -3.46
C GLU A 17 -1.30 2.55 -2.45
N SER A 18 -0.21 1.84 -2.13
CA SER A 18 -0.22 0.78 -1.12
C SER A 18 -0.57 1.32 0.27
N PHE A 19 0.05 2.44 0.68
CA PHE A 19 -0.24 3.08 1.96
C PHE A 19 -1.63 3.70 1.98
N SER A 20 -2.09 4.27 0.87
CA SER A 20 -3.46 4.78 0.74
C SER A 20 -4.49 3.67 0.99
N THR A 21 -4.31 2.51 0.35
CA THR A 21 -5.15 1.33 0.51
C THR A 21 -5.15 0.82 1.95
N TRP A 22 -3.97 0.68 2.55
CA TRP A 22 -3.86 0.22 3.93
C TRP A 22 -4.46 1.22 4.91
N LYS A 23 -4.23 2.53 4.75
CA LYS A 23 -4.87 3.58 5.57
C LYS A 23 -6.39 3.53 5.45
N ALA A 24 -6.94 3.33 4.24
CA ALA A 24 -8.38 3.19 4.06
C ALA A 24 -8.95 1.97 4.79
N TYR A 25 -8.23 0.84 4.77
CA TYR A 25 -8.56 -0.34 5.56
C TYR A 25 -8.56 -0.03 7.07
N LEU A 26 -7.52 0.66 7.55
CA LEU A 26 -7.41 1.07 8.96
C LEU A 26 -8.52 2.05 9.36
N CYS A 27 -8.89 3.01 8.51
CA CYS A 27 -10.02 3.90 8.80
C CYS A 27 -11.34 3.13 8.94
N ARG A 28 -11.54 2.06 8.16
CA ARG A 28 -12.75 1.25 8.20
C ARG A 28 -12.80 0.29 9.38
N TYR A 29 -11.66 -0.29 9.78
CA TYR A 29 -11.59 -1.36 10.79
C TYR A 29 -10.85 -0.98 12.06
N GLY A 30 -10.36 0.25 12.18
CA GLY A 30 -9.44 0.70 13.22
C GLY A 30 -9.93 0.48 14.64
N VAL A 31 -11.24 0.65 14.88
CA VAL A 31 -11.87 0.36 16.19
C VAL A 31 -11.74 -1.11 16.58
N ARG A 32 -11.84 -2.03 15.62
CA ARG A 32 -11.70 -3.48 15.87
C ARG A 32 -10.24 -3.85 16.10
N ILE A 33 -9.33 -3.20 15.38
CA ILE A 33 -7.87 -3.41 15.50
C ILE A 33 -7.39 -2.93 16.87
N SER A 34 -7.81 -1.74 17.31
CA SER A 34 -7.41 -1.19 18.61
C SER A 34 -8.01 -1.93 19.80
N ALA A 35 -9.16 -2.58 19.62
CA ALA A 35 -9.82 -3.37 20.66
C ALA A 35 -9.36 -4.84 20.73
N ALA A 36 -8.44 -5.27 19.87
CA ALA A 36 -7.93 -6.64 19.87
C ALA A 36 -7.04 -6.90 21.10
N ASN A 37 -6.93 -8.18 21.49
CA ASN A 37 -6.03 -8.60 22.57
C ASN A 37 -4.55 -8.32 22.25
N ASP A 38 -4.19 -8.40 20.96
CA ASP A 38 -2.88 -8.01 20.43
C ASP A 38 -3.07 -7.07 19.22
N PRO A 39 -3.20 -5.76 19.46
CA PRO A 39 -3.41 -4.78 18.40
C PRO A 39 -2.25 -4.69 17.40
N VAL A 40 -1.03 -4.97 17.83
CA VAL A 40 0.17 -4.91 16.97
C VAL A 40 0.14 -6.07 15.97
N HIS A 41 -0.16 -7.28 16.43
CA HIS A 41 -0.31 -8.43 15.54
C HIS A 41 -1.44 -8.20 14.52
N VAL A 42 -2.61 -7.71 14.97
CA VAL A 42 -3.74 -7.44 14.05
C VAL A 42 -3.42 -6.30 13.07
N LEU A 43 -2.64 -5.30 13.50
CA LEU A 43 -2.15 -4.26 12.61
C LEU A 43 -1.24 -4.85 11.51
N LEU A 44 -0.32 -5.75 11.86
CA LEU A 44 0.52 -6.43 10.87
C LEU A 44 -0.29 -7.32 9.92
N ASP A 45 -1.26 -8.06 10.45
CA ASP A 45 -2.16 -8.91 9.65
C ASP A 45 -3.00 -8.07 8.67
N SER A 46 -3.36 -6.85 9.06
CA SER A 46 -4.11 -5.94 8.18
C SER A 46 -3.34 -5.51 6.92
N CYS A 47 -2.02 -5.64 6.88
CA CYS A 47 -1.23 -5.46 5.65
C CYS A 47 -1.65 -6.45 4.55
N GLY A 48 -2.25 -7.59 4.91
CA GLY A 48 -2.84 -8.56 3.99
C GLY A 48 -4.01 -8.04 3.15
N CYS A 49 -4.51 -6.82 3.41
CA CYS A 49 -5.47 -6.17 2.52
C CYS A 49 -4.86 -5.77 1.16
N VAL A 50 -3.52 -5.69 1.07
CA VAL A 50 -2.79 -5.42 -0.16
C VAL A 50 -2.56 -6.73 -0.91
N THR A 51 -3.08 -6.84 -2.13
CA THR A 51 -2.96 -8.05 -2.97
C THR A 51 -1.86 -7.92 -4.01
N ALA A 52 -1.42 -9.07 -4.56
CA ALA A 52 -0.44 -9.08 -5.65
C ALA A 52 -0.96 -8.36 -6.91
N ASP A 53 -2.24 -8.55 -7.26
CA ASP A 53 -2.86 -7.89 -8.41
C ASP A 53 -2.90 -6.36 -8.26
N MET A 54 -3.21 -5.88 -7.05
CA MET A 54 -3.11 -4.45 -6.72
C MET A 54 -1.69 -3.93 -6.92
N ALA A 55 -0.68 -4.64 -6.40
CA ALA A 55 0.71 -4.24 -6.54
C ALA A 55 1.12 -4.14 -8.02
N VAL A 56 0.78 -5.13 -8.85
CA VAL A 56 1.02 -5.09 -10.30
C VAL A 56 0.35 -3.87 -10.93
N GLY A 57 -0.90 -3.59 -10.55
CA GLY A 57 -1.62 -2.40 -10.99
C GLY A 57 -0.90 -1.09 -10.65
N TRP A 58 -0.37 -0.95 -9.44
CA TRP A 58 0.34 0.25 -8.99
C TRP A 58 1.71 0.42 -9.66
N PHE A 59 2.44 -0.67 -9.88
CA PHE A 59 3.68 -0.61 -10.66
C PHE A 59 3.42 -0.21 -12.11
N ARG A 60 2.30 -0.65 -12.72
CA ARG A 60 1.86 -0.17 -14.03
C ARG A 60 1.49 1.31 -14.00
N ASN A 61 0.70 1.74 -13.01
CA ASN A 61 0.30 3.14 -12.85
C ASN A 61 1.51 4.08 -12.67
N ALA A 62 2.51 3.67 -11.89
CA ALA A 62 3.76 4.40 -11.71
C ALA A 62 4.73 4.32 -12.91
N GLY A 63 4.36 3.63 -13.99
CA GLY A 63 5.13 3.55 -15.23
C GLY A 63 6.31 2.56 -15.22
N TYR A 64 6.37 1.65 -14.25
CA TYR A 64 7.43 0.64 -14.15
C TYR A 64 7.12 -0.63 -14.96
N ILE A 65 5.86 -0.88 -15.27
CA ILE A 65 5.42 -1.96 -16.15
C ILE A 65 4.81 -1.32 -17.39
N VAL A 66 5.37 -1.64 -18.56
CA VAL A 66 4.86 -1.20 -19.85
C VAL A 66 4.32 -2.45 -20.55
N ASP A 67 3.02 -2.49 -20.85
CA ASP A 67 2.48 -3.53 -21.73
C ASP A 67 3.10 -3.32 -23.12
N GLN A 68 3.80 -4.32 -23.64
CA GLN A 68 4.44 -4.30 -24.96
C GLN A 68 3.42 -4.38 -26.10
#